data_AF-A0A957WBG9-F1
#
_entry.id   AF-A0A957WBG9-F1
#
_cell.length_a   1.000
_cell.length_b   1.000
_cell.length_c   1.000
_cell.angle_alpha   90.00
_cell.angle_beta   90.00
_cell.angle_gamma   90.00
#
_symmetry.space_group_name_H-M   'P 1'
#
loop_
_entity.id
_entity.type
_entity.pdbx_description
1 polymer ?
#
loop_
_entity_poly.entity_id
_entity_poly.type
_entity_poly.pdbx_seq_one_letter_code
_entity_poly.pdbx_strand_id
1 'polypeptide(L)'
;MGVTNYAKNVAIAKGLSISQIGYKTYPPYVLIFGDKSSTGLRLEKQLERNGCRVSRTESIADGLNIACQQLFDLIVLNFDQQDADDSLAEAYEKLASDPKLTHTPVVIITNEEQVDSYVAGTKPLSSVYYLSNDNSSETNLLQIATHSQYM
;
A
#
# COMPACT_ATOMS: atom_id res chain seq x y z
N MET A 1 23.79 15.83 -11.08
CA MET A 1 22.65 16.31 -11.89
C MET A 1 21.96 15.10 -12.49
N GLY A 2 20.75 14.75 -12.02
CA GLY A 2 20.09 13.52 -12.48
C GLY A 2 18.78 13.19 -11.78
N VAL A 3 18.00 14.20 -11.37
CA VAL A 3 16.61 14.01 -10.93
C VAL A 3 15.70 14.32 -12.11
N THR A 4 15.69 13.41 -13.08
CA THR A 4 14.84 13.49 -14.26
C THR A 4 13.42 13.09 -13.88
N ASN A 5 12.72 14.02 -13.22
CA ASN A 5 11.27 14.17 -13.06
C ASN A 5 10.43 12.88 -13.27
N TYR A 6 10.20 12.09 -12.21
CA TYR A 6 9.39 10.87 -12.24
C TYR A 6 8.01 11.07 -12.88
N ALA A 7 7.32 12.15 -12.48
CA ALA A 7 6.05 12.57 -13.07
C ALA A 7 6.12 12.77 -14.60
N LYS A 8 7.26 13.24 -15.13
CA LYS A 8 7.47 13.42 -16.57
C LYS A 8 7.63 12.09 -17.29
N ASN A 9 8.34 11.13 -16.71
CA ASN A 9 8.50 9.80 -17.29
C ASN A 9 7.17 9.02 -17.30
N VAL A 10 6.37 9.14 -16.23
CA VAL A 10 5.02 8.55 -16.15
C VAL A 10 4.07 9.23 -17.16
N ALA A 11 4.09 10.56 -17.23
CA ALA A 11 3.27 11.32 -18.18
C ALA A 11 3.60 10.95 -19.64
N ILE A 12 4.89 10.85 -19.98
CA ILE A 12 5.35 10.43 -21.31
C ILE A 12 4.92 8.99 -21.62
N ALA A 13 5.11 8.05 -20.69
CA ALA A 13 4.74 6.65 -20.88
C ALA A 13 3.22 6.46 -21.08
N LYS A 14 2.40 7.35 -20.51
CA LYS A 14 0.93 7.29 -20.60
C LYS A 14 0.32 8.27 -21.61
N GLY A 15 1.13 9.02 -22.36
CA GLY A 15 0.64 9.98 -23.36
C GLY A 15 -0.12 11.18 -22.78
N LEU A 16 0.14 11.53 -21.51
CA LEU A 16 -0.59 12.58 -20.77
C LEU A 16 0.19 13.90 -20.75
N SER A 17 -0.54 15.03 -20.76
CA SER A 17 0.06 16.36 -20.55
C SER A 17 0.40 16.57 -19.08
N ILE A 18 1.64 16.96 -18.79
CA ILE A 18 2.19 17.17 -17.43
C ILE A 18 1.37 18.21 -16.63
N SER A 19 0.72 19.15 -17.32
CA SER A 19 -0.06 20.23 -16.71
C SER A 19 -1.37 19.78 -16.05
N GLN A 20 -1.80 18.52 -16.22
CA GLN A 20 -3.08 18.01 -15.73
C GLN A 20 -2.96 16.94 -14.63
N ILE A 21 -1.75 16.63 -14.14
CA ILE A 21 -1.54 15.43 -13.33
C ILE A 21 -0.91 15.71 -11.97
N GLY A 22 -1.68 15.45 -10.91
CA GLY A 22 -1.26 15.49 -9.51
C GLY A 22 -0.35 14.33 -9.11
N TYR A 23 0.64 14.00 -9.92
CA TYR A 23 1.61 12.95 -9.62
C TYR A 23 2.72 13.44 -8.71
N LYS A 24 3.16 12.57 -7.79
CA LYS A 24 4.31 12.83 -6.92
C LYS A 24 5.58 13.10 -7.77
N THR A 25 6.38 14.06 -7.32
CA THR A 25 7.66 14.41 -7.97
C THR A 25 8.80 13.45 -7.63
N TYR A 26 8.56 12.56 -6.66
CA TYR A 26 9.48 11.52 -6.22
C TYR A 26 8.84 10.13 -6.38
N PRO A 27 9.66 9.06 -6.52
CA PRO A 27 9.19 7.67 -6.50
C PRO A 27 8.38 7.38 -5.24
N PRO A 28 7.08 6.99 -5.35
CA PRO A 28 6.29 6.62 -4.18
C PRO A 28 6.97 5.48 -3.41
N TYR A 29 7.00 5.58 -2.10
CA TYR A 29 7.56 4.57 -1.22
C TYR A 29 6.43 3.74 -0.60
N VAL A 30 6.40 2.45 -0.94
CA VAL A 30 5.35 1.51 -0.54
C VAL A 30 5.91 0.51 0.45
N LEU A 31 5.19 0.29 1.55
CA LEU A 31 5.45 -0.79 2.48
C LEU A 31 4.48 -1.95 2.20
N ILE A 32 4.97 -3.18 2.05
CA ILE A 32 4.16 -4.38 1.88
C ILE A 32 4.46 -5.34 3.03
N PHE A 33 3.44 -5.82 3.74
CA PHE A 33 3.66 -6.82 4.78
C PHE A 33 2.50 -7.78 5.01
N GLY A 34 2.77 -8.90 5.69
CA GLY A 34 1.78 -9.90 6.11
C GLY A 34 1.70 -11.16 5.27
N ASP A 35 2.50 -11.27 4.20
CA ASP A 35 2.41 -12.37 3.25
C ASP A 35 3.75 -13.11 3.09
N LYS A 36 3.74 -14.42 3.36
CA LYS A 36 4.83 -15.36 3.06
C LYS A 36 4.74 -15.98 1.65
N SER A 37 3.65 -15.72 0.93
CA SER A 37 3.39 -16.29 -0.39
C SER A 37 4.12 -15.54 -1.52
N SER A 38 4.02 -16.11 -2.73
CA SER A 38 4.57 -15.52 -3.95
C SER A 38 3.86 -14.22 -4.39
N THR A 39 2.70 -13.90 -3.80
CA THR A 39 1.92 -12.70 -4.13
C THR A 39 2.67 -11.42 -3.76
N GLY A 40 3.20 -11.32 -2.54
CA GLY A 40 3.94 -10.16 -2.08
C GLY A 40 5.16 -9.85 -2.96
N LEU A 41 5.88 -10.89 -3.40
CA LEU A 41 7.02 -10.74 -4.31
C LEU A 41 6.58 -10.31 -5.73
N ARG A 42 5.42 -10.77 -6.20
CA ARG A 42 4.85 -10.34 -7.50
C ARG A 42 4.52 -8.84 -7.45
N LEU A 43 3.83 -8.42 -6.38
CA LEU A 43 3.45 -7.03 -6.15
C LEU A 43 4.66 -6.11 -6.03
N GLU A 44 5.66 -6.50 -5.24
CA GLU A 44 6.94 -5.78 -5.10
C GLU A 44 7.57 -5.53 -6.47
N LYS A 45 7.83 -6.60 -7.24
CA LYS A 45 8.46 -6.49 -8.57
C LYS A 45 7.66 -5.64 -9.54
N GLN A 46 6.35 -5.59 -9.41
CA GLN A 46 5.51 -4.78 -10.28
C GLN A 46 5.53 -3.30 -9.90
N LEU A 47 5.41 -2.99 -8.61
CA LEU A 47 5.50 -1.63 -8.11
C LEU A 47 6.88 -1.02 -8.43
N GLU A 48 7.95 -1.80 -8.26
CA GLU A 48 9.31 -1.40 -8.65
C GLU A 48 9.44 -1.15 -10.16
N ARG A 49 8.86 -2.03 -11.00
CA ARG A 49 8.82 -1.83 -12.47
C ARG A 49 8.07 -0.56 -12.89
N ASN A 50 7.13 -0.10 -12.07
CA ASN A 50 6.42 1.16 -12.26
C ASN A 50 7.07 2.35 -11.52
N GLY A 51 8.30 2.15 -11.04
CA GLY A 51 9.14 3.18 -10.44
C GLY A 51 8.72 3.61 -9.04
N CYS A 52 8.03 2.75 -8.30
CA CYS A 52 7.90 2.88 -6.85
C CYS A 52 9.16 2.34 -6.17
N ARG A 53 9.47 2.85 -4.98
CA ARG A 53 10.35 2.19 -4.02
C ARG A 53 9.51 1.25 -3.18
N VAL A 54 10.00 0.06 -2.88
CA VAL A 54 9.26 -0.93 -2.08
C VAL A 54 10.10 -1.37 -0.89
N SER A 55 9.47 -1.45 0.27
CA SER A 55 9.95 -2.23 1.41
C SER A 55 8.98 -3.35 1.68
N ARG A 56 9.49 -4.58 1.79
CA ARG A 56 8.67 -5.77 2.02
C ARG A 56 9.16 -6.53 3.25
N THR A 57 8.22 -7.01 4.05
CA THR A 57 8.48 -7.99 5.11
C THR A 57 7.33 -9.01 5.16
N GLU A 58 7.61 -10.23 5.60
CA GLU A 58 6.60 -11.29 5.70
C GLU A 58 5.90 -11.28 7.05
N SER A 59 6.43 -10.53 8.02
CA SER A 59 5.93 -10.44 9.39
C SER A 59 5.06 -9.21 9.58
N ILE A 60 3.86 -9.41 10.13
CA ILE A 60 2.96 -8.31 10.54
C ILE A 60 3.66 -7.41 11.58
N ALA A 61 4.30 -8.02 12.58
CA ALA A 61 4.98 -7.28 13.65
C ALA A 61 6.14 -6.41 13.11
N ASP A 62 6.96 -6.96 12.22
CA ASP A 62 8.06 -6.20 11.61
C ASP A 62 7.52 -5.10 10.70
N GLY A 63 6.45 -5.38 9.96
CA GLY A 63 5.79 -4.41 9.09
C GLY A 63 5.32 -3.19 9.87
N LEU A 64 4.64 -3.41 11.00
CA LEU A 64 4.19 -2.35 11.90
C LEU A 64 5.36 -1.56 12.49
N ASN A 65 6.43 -2.25 12.90
CA ASN A 65 7.62 -1.59 13.43
C ASN A 65 8.28 -0.69 12.37
N ILE A 66 8.39 -1.17 11.12
CA ILE A 66 8.90 -0.39 9.99
C ILE A 66 8.00 0.80 9.70
N ALA A 67 6.68 0.60 9.69
CA ALA A 67 5.69 1.66 9.46
C ALA A 67 5.84 2.81 10.47
N CYS A 68 6.09 2.51 11.74
CA CYS A 68 6.29 3.54 12.76
C CYS A 68 7.64 4.29 12.66
N GLN A 69 8.64 3.71 11.99
CA GLN A 69 10.00 4.26 11.89
C GLN A 69 10.21 5.12 10.63
N GLN A 70 9.40 4.92 9.59
CA GLN A 70 9.60 5.54 8.28
C GLN A 70 8.30 6.11 7.71
N LEU A 71 8.40 7.07 6.79
CA LEU A 71 7.24 7.61 6.08
C LEU A 71 7.03 6.84 4.78
N PHE A 72 5.81 6.32 4.61
CA PHE A 72 5.36 5.64 3.41
C PHE A 72 4.23 6.42 2.75
N ASP A 73 4.17 6.33 1.42
CA ASP A 73 3.10 6.93 0.64
C ASP A 73 1.90 5.97 0.50
N LEU A 74 2.11 4.69 0.77
CA LEU A 74 1.11 3.63 0.79
C LEU A 74 1.60 2.48 1.67
N ILE A 75 0.70 1.95 2.49
CA ILE A 75 0.88 0.70 3.21
C ILE A 75 -0.01 -0.37 2.58
N VAL A 76 0.55 -1.52 2.26
CA VAL A 76 -0.16 -2.69 1.75
C VAL A 76 -0.05 -3.80 2.77
N LEU A 77 -1.19 -4.17 3.34
CA LEU A 77 -1.31 -5.33 4.18
C LEU A 77 -1.83 -6.47 3.31
N ASN A 78 -0.93 -7.35 2.91
CA ASN A 78 -1.24 -8.51 2.07
C ASN A 78 -1.53 -9.70 2.98
N PHE A 79 -2.80 -10.06 3.10
CA PHE A 79 -3.29 -11.00 4.08
C PHE A 79 -4.01 -12.17 3.40
N ASP A 80 -3.42 -13.36 3.52
CA ASP A 80 -4.04 -14.61 3.09
C ASP A 80 -4.24 -15.50 4.34
N GLN A 81 -5.50 -15.73 4.72
CA GLN A 81 -5.88 -16.20 6.05
C GLN A 81 -5.73 -17.73 6.25
N GLN A 82 -4.89 -18.42 5.47
CA GLN A 82 -4.49 -19.76 5.91
C GLN A 82 -3.67 -19.71 7.22
N ASP A 83 -3.06 -18.56 7.53
CA ASP A 83 -2.49 -18.24 8.85
C ASP A 83 -3.55 -17.49 9.69
N ALA A 84 -4.52 -18.23 10.24
CA ALA A 84 -5.54 -17.70 11.13
C ALA A 84 -4.95 -17.33 12.51
N ASP A 85 -4.82 -16.03 12.79
CA ASP A 85 -4.81 -15.47 14.14
C ASP A 85 -5.11 -13.96 14.08
N ASP A 86 -5.46 -13.36 15.22
CA ASP A 86 -5.87 -11.96 15.48
C ASP A 86 -4.96 -10.83 14.93
N SER A 87 -3.95 -11.18 14.13
CA SER A 87 -2.92 -10.32 13.57
C SER A 87 -3.46 -9.22 12.64
N LEU A 88 -4.57 -9.46 11.93
CA LEU A 88 -5.17 -8.43 11.07
C LEU A 88 -5.82 -7.31 11.90
N ALA A 89 -6.63 -7.68 12.90
CA ALA A 89 -7.29 -6.73 13.78
C ALA A 89 -6.25 -5.93 14.59
N GLU A 90 -5.22 -6.60 15.11
CA GLU A 90 -4.12 -5.95 15.83
C GLU A 90 -3.33 -4.97 14.93
N ALA A 91 -3.04 -5.37 13.68
CA ALA A 91 -2.38 -4.49 12.73
C ALA A 91 -3.26 -3.28 12.41
N TYR A 92 -4.54 -3.50 12.18
CA TYR A 92 -5.49 -2.42 11.89
C TYR A 92 -5.58 -1.43 13.07
N GLU A 93 -5.69 -1.93 14.30
CA GLU A 93 -5.75 -1.09 15.50
C GLU A 93 -4.46 -0.29 15.71
N LYS A 94 -3.29 -0.91 15.50
CA LYS A 94 -1.99 -0.22 15.60
C LYS A 94 -1.84 0.87 14.53
N LEU A 95 -2.21 0.58 13.28
CA LEU A 95 -2.19 1.57 12.21
C LEU A 95 -3.16 2.73 12.50
N ALA A 96 -4.36 2.45 13.03
CA ALA A 96 -5.37 3.48 13.31
C ALA A 96 -5.08 4.30 14.58
N SER A 97 -4.31 3.74 15.51
CA SER A 97 -3.92 4.41 16.76
C SER A 97 -2.67 5.29 16.62
N ASP A 98 -1.79 5.04 15.64
CA ASP A 98 -0.63 5.90 15.36
C ASP A 98 -1.05 7.17 14.57
N PRO A 99 -0.91 8.38 15.18
CA PRO A 99 -1.25 9.63 14.49
C PRO A 99 -0.44 9.89 13.23
N LYS A 100 0.78 9.35 13.13
CA LYS A 100 1.65 9.52 11.95
C LYS A 100 1.19 8.68 10.76
N LEU A 101 0.47 7.61 11.01
CA LEU A 101 -0.01 6.67 10.00
C LEU A 101 -1.46 6.92 9.60
N THR A 102 -2.17 7.74 10.37
CA THR A 102 -3.59 8.08 10.12
C THR A 102 -3.82 8.59 8.69
N HIS A 103 -2.93 9.44 8.16
CA HIS A 103 -3.07 9.98 6.80
C HIS A 103 -2.43 9.11 5.70
N THR A 104 -1.74 8.04 6.07
CA THR A 104 -1.14 7.12 5.12
C THR A 104 -2.23 6.18 4.61
N PRO A 105 -2.47 6.09 3.29
CA PRO A 105 -3.40 5.12 2.75
C PRO A 105 -2.97 3.70 3.11
N VAL A 106 -3.94 2.89 3.51
CA VAL A 106 -3.76 1.46 3.76
C VAL A 106 -4.59 0.70 2.74
N VAL A 107 -3.98 -0.25 2.05
CA VAL A 107 -4.67 -1.20 1.18
C VAL A 107 -4.56 -2.57 1.81
N ILE A 108 -5.69 -3.23 2.02
CA ILE A 108 -5.77 -4.60 2.49
C ILE A 108 -6.06 -5.48 1.28
N ILE A 109 -5.13 -6.38 0.96
CA ILE A 109 -5.29 -7.35 -0.11
C ILE A 109 -5.60 -8.69 0.53
N THR A 110 -6.72 -9.30 0.14
CA THR A 110 -7.12 -10.58 0.70
C THR A 110 -8.06 -11.35 -0.23
N ASN A 111 -8.11 -12.66 -0.08
CA ASN A 111 -9.10 -13.52 -0.74
C ASN A 111 -10.41 -13.64 0.06
N GLU A 112 -10.44 -13.12 1.29
CA GLU A 112 -11.60 -13.18 2.17
C GLU A 112 -12.65 -12.14 1.78
N GLU A 113 -13.91 -12.59 1.64
CA GLU A 113 -15.05 -11.68 1.39
C GLU A 113 -15.52 -10.96 2.66
N GLN A 114 -15.07 -11.39 3.86
CA GLN A 114 -15.57 -10.88 5.16
C GLN A 114 -14.57 -10.02 5.93
N VAL A 115 -13.80 -9.18 5.23
CA VAL A 115 -12.79 -8.31 5.89
C VAL A 115 -13.41 -7.40 6.95
N ASP A 116 -14.62 -6.91 6.69
CA ASP A 116 -15.38 -6.05 7.61
C ASP A 116 -15.66 -6.72 8.96
N SER A 117 -15.83 -8.04 8.99
CA SER A 117 -16.05 -8.80 10.23
C SER A 117 -14.81 -8.80 11.12
N TYR A 118 -13.60 -8.77 10.55
CA TYR A 118 -12.34 -8.82 11.31
C TYR A 118 -11.96 -7.49 11.95
N VAL A 119 -12.40 -6.38 11.35
CA VAL A 119 -12.11 -5.02 11.86
C VAL A 119 -13.32 -4.42 12.59
N ALA A 120 -14.41 -5.17 12.72
CA ALA A 120 -15.58 -4.76 13.47
C ALA A 120 -15.21 -4.44 14.93
N GLY A 121 -15.49 -3.21 15.37
CA GLY A 121 -15.16 -2.74 16.72
C GLY A 121 -13.78 -2.10 16.87
N THR A 122 -12.97 -2.05 15.80
CA THR A 122 -11.72 -1.28 15.78
C THR A 122 -11.95 0.18 15.39
N LYS A 123 -11.00 1.06 15.74
CA LYS A 123 -11.02 2.47 15.30
C LYS A 123 -10.79 2.52 13.78
N PRO A 124 -11.64 3.21 13.00
CA PRO A 124 -11.49 3.26 11.55
C PRO A 124 -10.22 3.99 11.12
N LEU A 125 -9.57 3.46 10.08
CA LEU A 125 -8.53 4.18 9.33
C LEU A 125 -9.17 5.25 8.45
N SER A 126 -8.52 6.40 8.30
CA SER A 126 -9.04 7.51 7.46
C SER A 126 -9.06 7.19 5.97
N SER A 127 -8.18 6.29 5.52
CA SER A 127 -8.03 5.90 4.11
C SER A 127 -7.71 4.42 4.03
N VAL A 128 -8.73 3.56 3.96
CA VAL A 128 -8.58 2.12 3.76
C VAL A 128 -9.26 1.66 2.47
N TYR A 129 -8.60 0.78 1.73
CA TYR A 129 -9.12 0.14 0.53
C TYR A 129 -9.00 -1.38 0.66
N TYR A 130 -10.00 -2.10 0.18
CA TYR A 130 -10.01 -3.56 0.14
C TYR A 130 -9.90 -4.03 -1.30
N LEU A 131 -8.93 -4.89 -1.57
CA LEU A 131 -8.73 -5.49 -2.89
C LEU A 131 -8.73 -7.01 -2.77
N SER A 132 -9.42 -7.67 -3.69
CA SER A 132 -9.29 -9.11 -3.90
C SER A 132 -7.85 -9.44 -4.31
N ASN A 133 -7.30 -10.57 -3.86
CA ASN A 133 -5.97 -11.03 -4.31
C ASN A 133 -5.97 -11.62 -5.74
N ASP A 134 -6.81 -11.08 -6.62
CA ASP A 134 -6.82 -11.40 -8.05
C ASP A 134 -5.88 -10.47 -8.82
N ASN A 135 -5.69 -10.74 -10.12
CA ASN A 135 -4.79 -9.94 -10.97
C ASN A 135 -5.29 -8.49 -11.22
N SER A 136 -6.52 -8.14 -10.83
CA SER A 136 -7.09 -6.79 -11.05
C SER A 136 -6.66 -5.78 -9.97
N SER A 137 -6.29 -6.26 -8.79
CA SER A 137 -5.79 -5.45 -7.66
C SER A 137 -4.55 -4.62 -7.99
N GLU A 138 -3.73 -5.10 -8.91
CA GLU A 138 -2.45 -4.51 -9.28
C GLU A 138 -2.56 -3.10 -9.89
N THR A 139 -3.55 -2.89 -10.75
CA THR A 139 -3.77 -1.58 -11.41
C THR A 139 -4.28 -0.55 -10.40
N ASN A 140 -5.12 -0.98 -9.47
CA ASN A 140 -5.69 -0.13 -8.42
C ASN A 140 -4.62 0.31 -7.42
N LEU A 141 -3.71 -0.59 -7.02
CA LEU A 141 -2.58 -0.26 -6.13
C LEU A 141 -1.70 0.84 -6.69
N LEU A 142 -1.35 0.75 -7.98
CA LEU A 142 -0.51 1.76 -8.62
C LEU A 142 -1.22 3.13 -8.67
N GLN A 143 -2.52 3.14 -8.92
CA GLN A 143 -3.30 4.38 -8.90
C GLN A 143 -3.30 5.00 -7.50
N ILE A 144 -3.56 4.21 -6.46
CA ILE A 144 -3.58 4.68 -5.06
C ILE A 144 -2.20 5.21 -4.64
N ALA A 145 -1.13 4.47 -4.93
CA ALA A 145 0.24 4.87 -4.59
C ALA A 145 0.66 6.19 -5.27
N THR A 146 0.14 6.45 -6.46
CA THR A 146 0.54 7.62 -7.28
C THR A 146 -0.37 8.85 -7.12
N HIS A 147 -1.62 8.66 -6.68
CA HIS A 147 -2.63 9.71 -6.57
C HIS A 147 -2.97 10.14 -5.14
N SER A 148 -2.28 9.64 -4.10
CA SER A 148 -2.57 9.96 -2.69
C SER A 148 -2.20 11.40 -2.25
N GLN A 149 -2.55 12.40 -3.05
CA GLN A 149 -2.79 13.75 -2.61
C GLN A 149 -4.18 14.13 -3.13
N TYR A 150 -5.22 13.96 -2.31
CA TYR A 150 -6.49 14.71 -2.30
C TYR A 150 -7.48 13.94 -1.41
N MET A 151 -7.30 14.02 -0.10
CA MET A 151 -8.34 14.01 0.94
C MET A 151 -7.76 14.76 2.14
#